data_AF-A0A6J1P7T8-F1
#
_entry.id   AF-A0A6J1P7T8-F1
#
_cell.length_a   1.000
_cell.length_b   1.000
_cell.length_c   1.000
_cell.angle_alpha   90.00
_cell.angle_beta   90.00
_cell.angle_gamma   90.00
#
_symmetry.space_group_name_H-M   'P 1'
#
loop_
_entity.id
_entity.type
_entity.pdbx_description
1 polymer ?
#
loop_
_entity_poly.entity_id
_entity_poly.type
_entity_poly.pdbx_seq_one_letter_code
_entity_poly.pdbx_strand_id
1 'polypeptide(L)'
;KSKYDTYYIPAHCYKKVEAETKEIQDKIQQKLGNQKPIENDVIVLYNGESLPDQPKEFWRGKRIIEMKKDRPQWFSKNLLEKTTQQPSESKDVKPTDLA
;
A
#
# COMPACT_ATOMS: atom_id res chain seq x y z
N LYS A 1 24.16 21.90 -12.57
CA LYS A 1 23.50 20.57 -12.56
C LYS A 1 22.03 20.81 -12.85
N SER A 2 21.52 20.30 -13.97
CA SER A 2 20.25 20.70 -14.59
C SER A 2 19.04 20.06 -13.88
N LYS A 3 17.93 20.80 -13.75
CA LYS A 3 16.72 20.48 -12.95
C LYS A 3 15.79 19.42 -13.58
N TYR A 4 16.32 18.38 -14.25
CA TYR A 4 15.49 17.46 -15.06
C TYR A 4 15.50 15.98 -14.66
N ASP A 5 16.12 15.59 -13.54
CA ASP A 5 16.16 14.18 -13.10
C ASP A 5 14.98 13.76 -12.18
N THR A 6 13.81 14.40 -12.30
CA THR A 6 12.71 14.25 -11.30
C THR A 6 11.62 13.23 -11.66
N TYR A 7 11.84 12.32 -12.62
CA TYR A 7 10.85 11.30 -13.02
C TYR A 7 11.30 9.85 -12.75
N TYR A 8 12.40 9.65 -12.02
CA TYR A 8 12.97 8.32 -11.77
C TYR A 8 12.65 7.82 -10.36
N ILE A 9 12.06 6.62 -10.25
CA ILE A 9 11.93 5.91 -8.98
C ILE A 9 13.22 5.13 -8.74
N PRO A 10 13.94 5.36 -7.63
CA PRO A 10 15.13 4.58 -7.31
C PRO A 10 14.84 3.08 -7.31
N ALA A 11 15.72 2.29 -7.94
CA ALA A 11 15.53 0.84 -8.08
C ALA A 11 15.27 0.12 -6.75
N HIS A 12 15.87 0.58 -5.65
CA HIS A 12 15.65 0.02 -4.33
C HIS A 12 14.22 0.25 -3.81
N CYS A 13 13.61 1.41 -4.09
CA CYS A 13 12.22 1.70 -3.73
C CYS A 13 11.27 0.85 -4.58
N TYR A 14 11.50 0.79 -5.88
CA TYR A 14 10.69 0.00 -6.79
C TYR A 14 10.66 -1.47 -6.37
N LYS A 15 11.82 -2.08 -6.10
CA LYS A 15 11.91 -3.47 -5.65
C LYS A 15 11.14 -3.76 -4.35
N LYS A 16 11.07 -2.80 -3.42
CA LYS A 16 10.26 -2.95 -2.20
C LYS A 16 8.77 -3.01 -2.51
N VAL A 17 8.30 -2.08 -3.36
CA VAL A 17 6.89 -2.04 -3.80
C VAL A 17 6.53 -3.29 -4.60
N GLU A 18 7.41 -3.71 -5.50
CA GLU A 18 7.26 -4.91 -6.32
C GLU A 18 7.14 -6.17 -5.47
N ALA A 19 8.03 -6.35 -4.48
CA ALA A 19 7.99 -7.51 -3.60
C ALA A 19 6.68 -7.60 -2.81
N GLU A 20 6.25 -6.49 -2.20
CA GLU A 20 4.99 -6.43 -1.45
C GLU A 20 3.78 -6.70 -2.34
N THR A 21 3.75 -6.09 -3.52
CA THR A 21 2.66 -6.24 -4.48
C THR A 21 2.55 -7.69 -4.96
N LYS A 22 3.69 -8.35 -5.17
CA LYS A 22 3.72 -9.76 -5.58
C LYS A 22 3.14 -10.67 -4.51
N GLU A 23 3.49 -10.47 -3.25
CA GLU A 23 2.90 -11.24 -2.14
C GLU A 23 1.38 -11.05 -2.04
N ILE A 24 0.89 -9.82 -2.23
CA ILE A 24 -0.55 -9.52 -2.27
C ILE A 24 -1.21 -10.25 -3.45
N GLN A 25 -0.61 -10.21 -4.64
CA GLN A 25 -1.11 -10.91 -5.82
C GLN A 25 -1.19 -12.42 -5.63
N ASP A 26 -0.16 -13.02 -5.01
CA ASP A 26 -0.15 -14.45 -4.70
C ASP A 26 -1.29 -14.80 -3.73
N LYS A 27 -1.57 -13.94 -2.73
CA LYS A 27 -2.68 -14.13 -1.79
C LYS A 27 -4.05 -13.97 -2.46
N ILE A 28 -4.17 -13.02 -3.39
CA ILE A 28 -5.37 -12.85 -4.22
C ILE A 28 -5.63 -14.14 -5.01
N GLN A 29 -4.62 -14.65 -5.71
CA GLN A 29 -4.74 -15.89 -6.50
C GLN A 29 -5.09 -17.10 -5.62
N GLN A 30 -4.46 -17.25 -4.45
CA GLN A 30 -4.79 -18.30 -3.49
C GLN A 30 -6.25 -18.24 -3.02
N LYS A 31 -6.80 -17.04 -2.82
CA LYS A 31 -8.17 -16.86 -2.30
C LYS A 31 -9.24 -17.00 -3.38
N LEU A 32 -8.95 -16.59 -4.61
CA LEU A 32 -9.92 -16.54 -5.72
C LEU A 32 -9.84 -17.76 -6.64
N GLY A 33 -8.70 -18.45 -6.68
CA GLY A 33 -8.42 -19.52 -7.63
C GLY A 33 -8.27 -19.01 -9.07
N ASN A 34 -8.07 -19.93 -10.00
CA ASN A 34 -7.77 -19.62 -11.41
C ASN A 34 -9.01 -19.41 -12.30
N GLN A 35 -10.21 -19.39 -11.72
CA GLN A 35 -11.45 -19.63 -12.48
C GLN A 35 -12.31 -18.39 -12.71
N LYS A 36 -11.97 -17.23 -12.11
CA LYS A 36 -12.74 -15.99 -12.31
C LYS A 36 -11.84 -14.77 -12.48
N PRO A 37 -12.12 -13.90 -13.46
CA PRO A 37 -11.51 -12.59 -13.54
C PRO A 37 -11.77 -11.80 -12.26
N ILE A 38 -10.77 -11.01 -11.83
CA ILE A 38 -10.89 -10.14 -10.65
C ILE A 38 -11.67 -8.89 -11.08
N GLU A 39 -12.98 -9.00 -11.18
CA GLU A 39 -13.87 -7.85 -11.42
C GLU A 39 -14.27 -7.13 -10.12
N ASN A 40 -13.79 -7.64 -8.99
CA ASN A 40 -14.15 -7.21 -7.65
C ASN A 40 -13.01 -6.42 -7.01
N ASP A 41 -13.33 -5.31 -6.35
CA ASP A 41 -12.35 -4.55 -5.59
C ASP A 41 -11.74 -5.40 -4.46
N VAL A 42 -10.46 -5.20 -4.20
CA VAL A 42 -9.71 -5.89 -3.15
C VAL A 42 -9.36 -4.93 -2.02
N ILE A 43 -9.65 -5.34 -0.78
CA ILE A 43 -9.24 -4.66 0.44
C ILE A 43 -8.16 -5.49 1.10
N VAL A 44 -6.96 -4.93 1.25
CA VAL A 44 -5.81 -5.60 1.89
C VAL A 44 -5.79 -5.24 3.38
N LEU A 45 -5.83 -6.26 4.22
CA LEU A 45 -5.82 -6.17 5.69
C LEU A 45 -4.54 -6.77 6.25
N TYR A 46 -3.77 -6.01 7.01
CA TYR A 46 -2.56 -6.48 7.70
C TYR A 46 -2.85 -6.84 9.16
N ASN A 47 -1.88 -7.46 9.84
CA ASN A 47 -1.99 -7.80 11.25
C ASN A 47 -2.25 -6.54 12.11
N GLY A 48 -3.11 -6.70 13.11
CA GLY A 48 -3.49 -5.61 14.03
C GLY A 48 -4.43 -4.56 13.41
N GLU A 49 -4.79 -4.69 12.13
CA GLU A 49 -5.74 -3.78 11.50
C GLU A 49 -7.18 -4.29 11.67
N SER A 50 -8.07 -3.37 12.02
CA SER A 50 -9.52 -3.60 11.99
C SER A 50 -10.10 -3.17 10.64
N LEU A 51 -11.13 -3.90 10.20
CA LEU A 51 -11.95 -3.50 9.07
C LEU A 51 -12.60 -2.14 9.38
N PRO A 52 -12.70 -1.23 8.39
CA PRO A 52 -13.42 0.02 8.57
C PRO A 52 -14.90 -0.26 8.85
N ASP A 53 -15.49 0.53 9.75
CA ASP A 53 -16.93 0.49 9.98
C ASP A 53 -17.63 1.10 8.76
N GLN A 54 -18.22 0.24 7.93
CA GLN A 54 -18.83 0.59 6.66
C GLN A 54 -20.12 -0.21 6.46
N PRO A 55 -21.14 0.38 5.82
CA PRO A 55 -22.42 -0.28 5.59
C PRO A 55 -22.27 -1.52 4.69
N LYS A 56 -23.23 -2.45 4.76
CA LYS A 56 -23.16 -3.72 4.01
C LYS A 56 -23.04 -3.51 2.50
N GLU A 57 -23.64 -2.43 1.99
CA GLU A 57 -23.60 -2.02 0.60
C GLU A 57 -22.18 -1.72 0.13
N PHE A 58 -21.31 -1.15 1.00
CA PHE A 58 -19.91 -0.88 0.69
C PHE A 58 -19.13 -2.18 0.43
N TRP A 59 -19.47 -3.25 1.16
CA TRP A 59 -18.78 -4.54 1.06
C TRP A 59 -19.25 -5.38 -0.13
N ARG A 60 -20.36 -5.01 -0.77
CA ARG A 60 -20.92 -5.76 -1.90
C ARG A 60 -19.95 -5.73 -3.08
N GLY A 61 -19.43 -6.89 -3.45
CA GLY A 61 -18.45 -7.01 -4.53
C GLY A 61 -17.01 -6.65 -4.12
N LYS A 62 -16.75 -6.40 -2.83
CA LYS A 62 -15.37 -6.26 -2.33
C LYS A 62 -14.86 -7.56 -1.72
N ARG A 63 -13.56 -7.81 -1.81
CA ARG A 63 -12.90 -9.00 -1.27
C ARG A 63 -11.82 -8.59 -0.28
N ILE A 64 -11.84 -9.15 0.91
CA ILE A 64 -10.81 -8.90 1.92
C ILE A 64 -9.66 -9.90 1.71
N ILE A 65 -8.42 -9.42 1.65
CA ILE A 65 -7.20 -10.22 1.56
C ILE A 65 -6.38 -9.97 2.81
N GLU A 66 -6.08 -11.03 3.55
CA GLU A 66 -5.37 -10.95 4.82
C GLU A 66 -3.88 -11.25 4.63
N MET A 67 -3.04 -10.33 5.09
CA MET A 67 -1.59 -10.43 5.10
C MET A 67 -1.14 -10.74 6.54
N LYS A 68 -0.50 -11.90 6.74
CA LYS A 68 -0.01 -12.36 8.06
C LYS A 68 1.28 -11.64 8.49
N LYS A 69 1.32 -10.33 8.35
CA LYS A 69 2.44 -9.46 8.72
C LYS A 69 1.93 -8.05 9.00
N ASP A 70 2.76 -7.22 9.60
CA ASP A 70 2.42 -5.83 9.89
C ASP A 70 2.48 -4.98 8.62
N ARG A 71 1.67 -3.92 8.57
CA ARG A 71 1.64 -3.00 7.43
C ARG A 71 2.98 -2.27 7.31
N PRO A 72 3.65 -2.33 6.14
CA PRO A 72 4.85 -1.54 5.92
C PRO A 72 4.55 -0.04 6.06
N GLN A 73 5.41 0.70 6.75
CA GLN A 73 5.21 2.15 7.00
C GLN A 73 5.13 2.99 5.70
N TRP A 74 5.77 2.52 4.64
CA TRP A 74 5.75 3.16 3.33
C TRP A 74 4.48 2.83 2.51
N PHE A 75 3.65 1.88 2.98
CA PHE A 75 2.44 1.41 2.29
C PHE A 75 1.19 1.81 3.06
N SER A 76 0.73 3.05 2.84
CA SER A 76 -0.41 3.61 3.54
C SER A 76 -1.72 2.83 3.29
N LYS A 77 -2.60 2.82 4.29
CA LYS A 77 -3.95 2.23 4.18
C LYS A 77 -4.81 2.91 3.12
N ASN A 78 -4.52 4.19 2.86
CA ASN A 78 -5.35 5.10 2.08
C ASN A 78 -4.66 5.47 0.76
N LEU A 79 -4.05 4.49 0.07
CA LEU A 79 -3.20 4.73 -1.11
C LEU A 79 -3.90 5.53 -2.23
N LEU A 80 -5.23 5.36 -2.37
CA LEU A 80 -6.04 6.05 -3.38
C LEU A 80 -6.65 7.36 -2.88
N GLU A 81 -6.56 7.65 -1.58
CA GLU A 81 -7.05 8.90 -1.03
C GLU A 81 -6.03 10.00 -1.27
N LYS A 82 -6.53 11.20 -1.59
CA LYS A 82 -5.66 12.38 -1.69
C LYS A 82 -5.10 12.67 -0.31
N THR A 83 -3.78 12.83 -0.24
CA THR A 83 -3.14 13.33 0.99
C THR A 83 -3.69 14.72 1.32
N THR A 84 -4.07 14.93 2.58
CA THR A 84 -4.45 16.25 3.10
C THR A 84 -3.24 17.04 3.59
N GLN A 85 -2.06 16.41 3.60
CA GLN A 85 -0.83 17.02 4.10
C GLN A 85 -0.21 17.90 3.02
N GLN A 86 0.00 19.19 3.34
CA GLN A 86 0.72 20.08 2.47
C GLN A 86 2.17 19.59 2.31
N PRO A 87 2.75 19.65 1.09
CA PRO A 87 4.16 19.33 0.88
C PRO A 87 5.03 20.12 1.86
N SER A 88 5.91 19.44 2.58
CA SER A 88 6.84 20.11 3.50
C SER A 88 7.91 20.85 2.70
N GLU A 89 8.08 22.13 2.98
CA GLU A 89 9.18 22.97 2.44
C GLU A 89 10.48 22.84 3.27
N SER A 90 10.48 22.04 4.34
CA SER A 90 11.62 21.96 5.25
C SER A 90 12.74 21.07 4.68
N LYS A 91 13.95 21.63 4.63
CA LYS A 91 15.21 20.93 4.25
C LYS A 91 15.96 20.35 5.44
N ASP A 92 15.40 20.45 6.65
CA ASP A 92 16.11 20.05 7.87
C ASP A 92 15.96 18.55 8.12
N VAL A 93 17.02 17.82 7.77
CA VAL A 93 17.20 16.43 8.18
C VAL A 93 17.70 16.45 9.62
N LYS A 94 16.83 16.14 10.59
CA LYS A 94 17.24 16.04 12.00
C LYS A 94 18.21 14.85 12.16
N PRO A 95 19.44 15.04 12.67
CA PRO A 95 20.34 13.93 12.96
C PRO A 95 19.71 13.02 14.00
N THR A 96 19.72 11.71 13.72
CA THR A 96 19.31 10.70 14.69
C THR A 96 20.48 10.47 15.64
N ASP A 97 20.60 11.32 16.66
CA ASP A 97 21.43 10.99 17.83
C ASP A 97 20.64 9.98 18.67
N LEU A 98 20.96 8.70 18.45
CA LEU A 98 20.63 7.63 19.38
C LEU A 98 21.95 7.26 20.08
N ALA A 99 22.16 7.88 21.24
CA ALA A 99 23.14 7.47 22.24
C ALA A 99 22.44 6.66 23.34
#